data_AF-A0A955JIX4-F1
#
_entry.id   AF-A0A955JIX4-F1
#
_cell.length_a   1.000
_cell.length_b   1.000
_cell.length_c   1.000
_cell.angle_alpha   90.00
_cell.angle_beta   90.00
_cell.angle_gamma   90.00
#
_symmetry.space_group_name_H-M   'P 1'
#
loop_
_entity.id
_entity.type
_entity.pdbx_description
1 polymer ?
#
loop_
_entity_poly.entity_id
_entity_poly.type
_entity_poly.pdbx_seq_one_letter_code
_entity_poly.pdbx_strand_id
1 'polypeptide(L)'
;METNPNEPSQNAFERWRHSYSGRAAWVVLTLAIAYVFGSMAIDSGSLWQWGLAVLFTIDGIYSLCRLIWKINGRKRDKTEEA
;
A
#
# COMPACT_ATOMS: atom_id res chain seq x y z
N MET A 1 30.21 -1.34 -19.50
CA MET A 1 29.30 -1.78 -18.42
C MET A 1 28.40 -2.84 -19.04
N GLU A 2 28.79 -4.11 -18.91
CA GLU A 2 27.95 -5.24 -19.32
C GLU A 2 26.75 -5.32 -18.37
N THR A 3 25.55 -5.11 -18.92
CA THR A 3 24.31 -5.28 -18.19
C THR A 3 24.01 -6.76 -18.06
N ASN A 4 24.04 -7.28 -16.83
CA ASN A 4 23.68 -8.65 -16.51
C ASN A 4 22.21 -8.91 -16.92
N PRO A 5 21.93 -9.86 -17.84
CA PRO A 5 20.58 -10.10 -18.37
C PRO A 5 19.60 -10.73 -17.37
N ASN A 6 20.07 -11.08 -16.16
CA ASN A 6 19.26 -11.70 -15.09
C ASN A 6 18.84 -10.70 -14.00
N GLU A 7 19.09 -9.40 -14.17
CA GLU A 7 18.51 -8.42 -13.27
C GLU A 7 17.01 -8.35 -13.60
N PRO A 8 16.09 -8.77 -12.69
CA PRO A 8 14.66 -8.65 -12.97
C PRO A 8 14.42 -7.17 -13.19
N SER A 9 14.08 -6.79 -14.42
CA SER A 9 13.83 -5.41 -14.80
C SER A 9 12.74 -4.91 -13.88
N GLN A 10 13.12 -4.28 -12.77
CA GLN A 10 12.13 -3.84 -11.79
C GLN A 10 11.23 -2.90 -12.54
N ASN A 11 10.00 -3.35 -12.74
CA ASN A 11 9.06 -2.71 -13.64
C ASN A 11 8.96 -1.25 -13.16
N ALA A 12 8.84 -0.29 -14.08
CA ALA A 12 8.72 1.12 -13.69
C ALA A 12 7.62 1.31 -12.61
N PHE A 13 6.59 0.45 -12.68
CA PHE A 13 5.54 0.30 -11.68
C PHE A 13 6.02 -0.15 -10.29
N GLU A 14 6.89 -1.15 -10.17
CA GLU A 14 7.41 -1.60 -8.87
C GLU A 14 8.29 -0.54 -8.20
N ARG A 15 9.13 0.13 -8.98
CA ARG A 15 9.95 1.26 -8.50
C ARG A 15 9.08 2.43 -8.05
N TRP A 16 8.06 2.76 -8.84
CA TRP A 16 7.08 3.77 -8.46
C TRP A 16 6.32 3.37 -7.20
N ARG A 17 5.83 2.13 -7.12
CA ARG A 17 5.11 1.59 -5.96
C ARG A 17 5.97 1.57 -4.69
N HIS A 18 7.28 1.36 -4.78
CA HIS A 18 8.18 1.42 -3.62
C HIS A 18 8.54 2.85 -3.18
N SER A 19 8.37 3.82 -4.06
CA SER A 19 8.52 5.24 -3.74
C SER A 19 7.48 5.68 -2.70
N TYR A 20 7.82 6.72 -1.93
CA TYR A 20 6.98 7.17 -0.82
C TYR A 20 5.59 7.64 -1.31
N SER A 21 5.58 8.38 -2.43
CA SER A 21 4.37 8.84 -3.12
C SER A 21 3.54 7.68 -3.66
N GLY A 22 4.20 6.66 -4.24
CA GLY A 22 3.51 5.47 -4.77
C GLY A 22 2.89 4.61 -3.68
N ARG A 23 3.53 4.48 -2.50
CA ARG A 23 2.92 3.79 -1.34
C ARG A 23 1.73 4.55 -0.78
N ALA A 24 1.82 5.88 -0.67
CA ALA A 24 0.69 6.68 -0.22
C ALA A 24 -0.50 6.57 -1.19
N ALA A 25 -0.24 6.71 -2.49
CA ALA A 25 -1.27 6.52 -3.52
C ALA A 25 -1.85 5.11 -3.51
N TRP A 26 -1.02 4.08 -3.30
CA TRP A 26 -1.48 2.70 -3.17
C TRP A 26 -2.44 2.53 -1.99
N VAL A 27 -2.09 3.03 -0.81
CA VAL A 27 -2.96 2.97 0.38
C VAL A 27 -4.31 3.63 0.13
N VAL A 28 -4.31 4.83 -0.47
CA VAL A 28 -5.56 5.54 -0.81
C VAL A 28 -6.39 4.74 -1.80
N LEU A 29 -5.77 4.17 -2.83
CA LEU A 29 -6.44 3.34 -3.82
C LEU A 29 -7.06 2.08 -3.18
N THR A 30 -6.30 1.36 -2.33
CA THR A 30 -6.80 0.16 -1.66
C THR A 30 -7.98 0.47 -0.73
N LEU A 31 -7.92 1.60 -0.01
CA LEU A 31 -9.04 2.07 0.83
C LEU A 31 -10.27 2.45 0.00
N ALA A 32 -10.09 3.10 -1.15
CA ALA A 32 -11.18 3.42 -2.06
C ALA A 32 -11.86 2.14 -2.60
N ILE A 33 -11.06 1.14 -3.00
CA ILE A 33 -11.56 -0.16 -3.44
C ILE A 33 -12.32 -0.85 -2.30
N ALA A 34 -11.74 -0.89 -1.10
CA ALA A 34 -12.39 -1.47 0.07
C ALA A 34 -13.75 -0.81 0.37
N TYR A 35 -13.84 0.52 0.24
CA TYR A 35 -15.09 1.25 0.40
C TYR A 35 -16.14 0.88 -0.66
N VAL A 36 -15.75 0.80 -1.93
CA VAL A 36 -16.68 0.39 -3.01
C VAL A 36 -17.21 -1.02 -2.78
N PHE A 37 -16.32 -1.98 -2.48
CA PHE A 37 -16.73 -3.35 -2.19
C PHE A 37 -17.57 -3.44 -0.92
N GLY A 38 -17.23 -2.68 0.13
CA GLY A 38 -18.02 -2.59 1.35
C GLY A 38 -19.43 -2.05 1.08
N SER A 39 -19.55 -0.98 0.30
CA SER A 39 -20.84 -0.41 -0.09
C SER A 39 -21.67 -1.39 -0.92
N MET A 40 -21.05 -2.05 -1.91
CA MET A 40 -21.74 -3.08 -2.70
C MET A 40 -22.17 -4.28 -1.85
N ALA A 41 -21.36 -4.66 -0.85
CA ALA A 41 -21.67 -5.77 0.05
C ALA A 41 -22.85 -5.46 0.97
N ILE A 42 -23.03 -4.19 1.35
CA ILE A 42 -24.20 -3.73 2.11
C ILE A 42 -25.47 -3.80 1.23
N ASP A 43 -25.40 -3.34 -0.01
CA ASP A 43 -26.56 -3.33 -0.91
C ASP A 43 -26.95 -4.74 -1.41
N SER A 44 -25.98 -5.61 -1.70
CA SER A 44 -26.23 -6.93 -2.28
C SER A 44 -26.40 -8.05 -1.24
N GLY A 45 -25.99 -7.81 0.01
CA GLY A 45 -25.95 -8.83 1.07
C GLY A 45 -24.95 -9.96 0.80
N SER A 46 -24.03 -9.79 -0.15
CA SER A 46 -23.16 -10.89 -0.61
C SER A 46 -21.93 -11.09 0.28
N LEU A 47 -21.85 -12.26 0.91
CA LEU A 47 -20.76 -12.64 1.83
C LEU A 47 -19.36 -12.57 1.20
N TRP A 48 -19.22 -12.86 -0.10
CA TRP A 48 -17.91 -12.82 -0.78
C TRP A 48 -17.41 -11.38 -0.96
N GLN A 49 -18.31 -10.41 -1.17
CA GLN A 49 -17.95 -8.99 -1.27
C GLN A 49 -17.51 -8.45 0.09
N TRP A 50 -18.16 -8.88 1.17
CA TRP A 50 -17.71 -8.62 2.54
C TRP A 50 -16.31 -9.19 2.79
N GLY A 51 -16.05 -10.43 2.35
CA GLY A 51 -14.72 -11.04 2.43
C GLY A 51 -13.64 -10.22 1.73
N LEU A 52 -13.90 -9.78 0.48
CA LEU A 52 -12.96 -8.94 -0.26
C LEU A 52 -12.78 -7.56 0.38
N ALA A 53 -13.86 -6.91 0.81
CA ALA A 53 -13.79 -5.62 1.48
C ALA A 53 -12.91 -5.67 2.74
N VAL A 54 -13.05 -6.72 3.55
CA VAL A 54 -12.23 -6.95 4.75
C VAL A 54 -10.77 -7.19 4.37
N LEU A 55 -10.49 -8.04 3.38
CA LEU A 55 -9.11 -8.30 2.93
C LEU A 55 -8.41 -7.03 2.45
N PHE A 56 -9.06 -6.23 1.61
CA PHE A 56 -8.51 -4.96 1.13
C PHE A 56 -8.35 -3.93 2.26
N THR A 57 -9.28 -3.92 3.23
CA THR A 57 -9.18 -3.05 4.40
C THR A 57 -7.97 -3.42 5.24
N ILE A 58 -7.74 -4.70 5.52
CA ILE A 58 -6.59 -5.19 6.28
C ILE A 58 -5.28 -4.85 5.55
N ASP A 59 -5.21 -5.11 4.23
CA ASP A 59 -4.02 -4.78 3.43
C ASP A 59 -3.73 -3.26 3.41
N GLY A 60 -4.78 -2.45 3.26
CA GLY A 60 -4.70 -0.99 3.31
C GLY A 60 -4.19 -0.48 4.67
N ILE A 61 -4.74 -1.00 5.77
CA ILE A 61 -4.31 -0.65 7.14
C ILE A 61 -2.85 -1.09 7.37
N TYR A 62 -2.48 -2.31 6.97
CA TYR A 62 -1.11 -2.81 7.15
C TYR A 62 -0.10 -1.95 6.38
N SER A 63 -0.43 -1.59 5.13
CA SER A 63 0.37 -0.70 4.30
C SER A 63 0.47 0.71 4.89
N LEU A 64 -0.62 1.24 5.47
CA LEU A 64 -0.65 2.53 6.14
C LEU A 64 0.21 2.53 7.42
N CYS A 65 0.04 1.53 8.29
CA CYS A 65 0.84 1.37 9.50
C CYS A 65 2.34 1.29 9.18
N ARG A 66 2.71 0.52 8.15
CA ARG A 66 4.11 0.43 7.68
C ARG A 66 4.63 1.77 7.14
N LEU A 67 3.77 2.55 6.48
CA LEU A 67 4.12 3.89 6.02
C LEU A 67 4.38 4.83 7.21
N ILE A 68 3.45 4.89 8.17
CA ILE A 68 3.55 5.69 9.39
C ILE A 68 4.81 5.32 10.17
N TRP A 69 5.09 4.02 10.33
CA TRP A 69 6.26 3.55 11.08
C TRP A 69 7.56 3.95 10.39
N LYS A 70 7.63 3.89 9.05
CA LYS A 70 8.80 4.35 8.28
C LYS A 70 8.99 5.87 8.35
N ILE A 71 7.92 6.65 8.52
CA ILE A 71 7.98 8.10 8.69
C ILE A 71 8.47 8.46 10.09
N ASN A 72 7.86 7.86 11.12
CA ASN A 72 8.23 8.09 12.51
C ASN A 72 9.64 7.59 12.83
N GLY A 73 10.07 6.47 12.24
CA GLY A 73 11.45 5.99 12.32
C GLY A 73 12.44 7.02 11.77
N ARG A 74 12.15 7.63 10.62
CA ARG A 74 12.99 8.69 10.04
C ARG A 74 13.04 9.98 10.86
N LYS A 75 12.05 10.24 11.71
CA LYS A 75 12.07 11.41 12.60
C LYS A 75 13.01 11.21 13.80
N ARG A 76 13.24 9.97 14.25
CA ARG A 76 14.16 9.70 15.35
C ARG A 76 15.62 9.97 14.98
N ASP A 77 16.06 9.50 13.81
CA ASP A 77 17.41 9.77 13.29
C ASP A 77 17.77 11.26 13.27
N LYS A 78 16.86 12.11 12.78
CA LYS A 78 17.12 13.57 12.68
C LYS A 78 17.20 14.30 14.01
N THR A 79 16.76 13.67 15.10
CA THR A 79 16.81 14.27 16.44
C THR A 79 18.09 13.87 17.19
N GLU A 80 18.77 12.80 16.76
CA GLU A 80 20.04 12.35 17.35
C GLU A 80 21.26 13.01 16.69
N GLU A 81 21.11 13.60 15.50
CA GLU A 81 22.15 14.36 14.79
C GLU A 81 22.12 15.89 15.07
N ALA A 82 21.22 16.38 15.92
CA ALA A 82 21.04 17.81 16.25
C ALA A 82 21.42 18.09 17.71
#